data_AF-A0A349WZ92-F1
#
_entry.id   AF-A0A349WZ92-F1
#
_cell.length_a   1.000
_cell.length_b   1.000
_cell.length_c   1.000
_cell.angle_alpha   90.00
_cell.angle_beta   90.00
_cell.angle_gamma   90.00
#
_symmetry.space_group_name_H-M   'P 1'
#
loop_
_entity.id
_entity.type
_entity.pdbx_description
1 polymer ?
#
loop_
_entity_poly.entity_id
_entity_poly.type
_entity_poly.pdbx_seq_one_letter_code
_entity_poly.pdbx_strand_id
1 'polypeptide(L)'
;MKRYFFFSFFILFFPFVTHAAVDLSIDQGDVHFSKEIFVVGDAIRIYATVHNVGDQDVSGYVSFYQGASLIGQPQAISLLKNGNLEEVYVDFIIPTSEFNIMAQVGGTDPEDTNSSNNTTITGKMTPIIDSDRDGIDEKSDNCPTVANSTQLDSDGDGQGDVCDQDDDGDGLSDEVEAELGTNTILVDSDGDGVNDPQDVYPTDKEKTVIEILREETNETVNSSEVSNTQETFQQIVTKVAETIRETSNTQSNQTTTVQNEEPQEKTQLETNEVTISPNTVFRSRRDTWNTFTFEVLAPSNDSTIYVWNFGDGVTSSKSLVSHTYNSPGAFTISLTMTDSSGVVSTDSTTVFVPFFSLSNRLVVVSLGLLSFLLVIAIIFFIFLGKKHSKESLHV
;
A
#
# COMPACT_ATOMS: atom_id res chain seq x y z
N MET A 1 12.13 63.12 69.97
CA MET A 1 12.57 63.09 68.56
C MET A 1 12.12 61.78 67.94
N LYS A 2 11.11 61.81 67.06
CA LYS A 2 10.66 60.63 66.29
C LYS A 2 11.65 60.39 65.15
N ARG A 3 12.30 59.22 65.13
CA ARG A 3 13.15 58.77 64.02
C ARG A 3 12.30 57.89 63.09
N TYR A 4 11.99 58.38 61.89
CA TYR A 4 11.35 57.60 60.85
C TYR A 4 12.41 56.79 60.10
N PHE A 5 12.26 55.47 60.08
CA PHE A 5 13.05 54.57 59.25
C PHE A 5 12.41 54.55 57.85
N PHE A 6 13.06 55.16 56.86
CA PHE A 6 12.66 55.05 55.46
C PHE A 6 13.16 53.70 54.93
N PHE A 7 12.25 52.74 54.75
CA PHE A 7 12.52 51.53 53.97
C PHE A 7 12.34 51.90 52.49
N SER A 8 13.46 52.05 51.77
CA SER A 8 13.44 52.16 50.31
C SER A 8 13.18 50.77 49.74
N PHE A 9 11.98 50.55 49.22
CA PHE A 9 11.60 49.32 48.53
C PHE A 9 12.06 49.44 47.08
N PHE A 10 13.20 48.83 46.76
CA PHE A 10 13.71 48.74 45.39
C PHE A 10 12.90 47.66 44.66
N ILE A 11 11.90 48.07 43.88
CA ILE A 11 11.17 47.15 42.99
C ILE A 11 12.10 46.81 41.84
N LEU A 12 12.72 45.62 41.90
CA LEU A 12 13.41 45.00 40.77
C LEU A 12 12.36 44.61 39.73
N PHE A 13 12.14 45.47 38.73
CA PHE A 13 11.53 45.06 37.48
C PHE A 13 12.50 44.10 36.78
N PHE A 14 12.28 42.80 36.95
CA PHE A 14 12.82 41.82 36.02
C PHE A 14 12.06 41.99 34.71
N PRO A 15 12.70 42.37 33.58
CA PRO A 15 12.03 42.27 32.30
C PRO A 15 11.69 40.78 32.10
N PHE A 16 10.40 40.47 31.94
CA PHE A 16 10.00 39.18 31.38
C PHE A 16 10.57 39.12 29.97
N VAL A 17 11.68 38.42 29.81
CA VAL A 17 12.16 38.01 28.50
C VAL A 17 11.17 36.94 28.04
N THR A 18 10.18 37.34 27.24
CA THR A 18 9.42 36.38 26.44
C THR A 18 10.42 35.74 25.50
N HIS A 19 10.75 34.47 25.74
CA HIS A 19 11.60 33.73 24.83
C HIS A 19 10.80 33.51 23.55
N ALA A 20 11.45 33.72 22.42
CA ALA A 20 10.86 33.45 21.12
C ALA A 20 10.52 31.95 21.05
N ALA A 21 9.25 31.63 20.84
CA ALA A 21 8.72 30.27 20.74
C ALA A 21 8.94 29.71 19.33
N VAL A 22 9.55 28.55 19.26
CA VAL A 22 9.75 27.80 18.01
C VAL A 22 8.69 26.70 18.02
N ASP A 23 7.75 26.72 17.09
CA ASP A 23 6.60 25.81 17.11
C ASP A 23 6.05 25.62 15.70
N LEU A 24 6.25 24.42 15.16
CA LEU A 24 5.62 23.93 13.93
C LEU A 24 4.47 23.00 14.29
N SER A 25 3.30 23.23 13.73
CA SER A 25 2.12 22.41 13.99
C SER A 25 1.62 21.71 12.73
N ILE A 26 1.08 20.52 12.93
CA ILE A 26 0.33 19.77 11.93
C ILE A 26 -0.92 19.14 12.56
N ASP A 27 -2.08 19.41 11.98
CA ASP A 27 -3.36 18.90 12.43
C ASP A 27 -3.91 17.85 11.45
N GLN A 28 -4.92 17.08 11.89
CA GLN A 28 -5.53 16.04 11.05
C GLN A 28 -6.12 16.58 9.74
N GLY A 29 -6.64 17.81 9.75
CA GLY A 29 -7.18 18.47 8.56
C GLY A 29 -6.13 18.91 7.54
N ASP A 30 -4.85 18.91 7.92
CA ASP A 30 -3.75 19.31 7.05
C ASP A 30 -3.25 18.17 6.16
N VAL A 31 -3.68 16.93 6.45
CA VAL A 31 -3.33 15.75 5.64
C VAL A 31 -4.48 15.45 4.68
N HIS A 32 -4.21 15.47 3.39
CA HIS A 32 -5.19 15.19 2.36
C HIS A 32 -4.60 14.35 1.22
N PHE A 33 -5.48 13.80 0.39
CA PHE A 33 -5.12 12.81 -0.63
C PHE A 33 -5.47 13.33 -2.02
N SER A 34 -4.74 12.91 -3.04
CA SER A 34 -5.05 13.27 -4.44
C SER A 34 -6.36 12.68 -4.97
N LYS A 35 -6.97 11.73 -4.24
CA LYS A 35 -8.23 11.06 -4.57
C LYS A 35 -9.09 10.94 -3.32
N GLU A 36 -10.41 10.95 -3.52
CA GLU A 36 -11.40 10.74 -2.45
C GLU A 36 -11.84 9.26 -2.34
N ILE A 37 -11.69 8.51 -3.43
CA ILE A 37 -11.99 7.08 -3.51
C ILE A 37 -10.66 6.32 -3.59
N PHE A 38 -10.50 5.31 -2.75
CA PHE A 38 -9.28 4.52 -2.65
C PHE A 38 -9.51 3.12 -3.21
N VAL A 39 -9.01 2.88 -4.43
CA VAL A 39 -9.02 1.55 -5.04
C VAL A 39 -7.68 0.87 -4.80
N VAL A 40 -7.68 -0.39 -4.41
CA VAL A 40 -6.46 -1.17 -4.14
C VAL A 40 -5.49 -1.10 -5.33
N GLY A 41 -4.21 -0.92 -5.04
CA GLY A 41 -3.16 -0.87 -6.06
C GLY A 41 -3.04 0.47 -6.79
N ASP A 42 -3.98 1.40 -6.62
CA ASP A 42 -3.83 2.73 -7.20
C ASP A 42 -2.68 3.51 -6.56
N ALA A 43 -1.93 4.20 -7.41
CA ALA A 43 -0.98 5.21 -7.00
C ALA A 43 -1.71 6.54 -6.71
N ILE A 44 -1.50 7.06 -5.50
CA ILE A 44 -2.01 8.36 -5.07
C ILE A 44 -0.88 9.20 -4.48
N ARG A 45 -1.16 10.49 -4.28
CA ARG A 45 -0.31 11.37 -3.46
C ARG A 45 -0.98 11.66 -2.14
N ILE A 46 -0.17 11.63 -1.10
CA ILE A 46 -0.53 12.10 0.23
C ILE A 46 0.16 13.45 0.40
N TYR A 47 -0.62 14.47 0.74
CA TYR A 47 -0.15 15.82 1.01
C TYR A 47 -0.23 16.09 2.51
N ALA A 48 0.72 16.87 3.03
CA ALA A 48 0.66 17.42 4.38
C ALA A 48 1.02 18.90 4.33
N THR A 49 0.17 19.71 4.95
CA THR A 49 0.40 21.14 5.15
C THR A 49 0.96 21.37 6.55
N VAL A 50 2.05 22.11 6.67
CA VAL A 50 2.64 22.46 7.98
C VAL A 50 2.42 23.93 8.25
N HIS A 51 2.17 24.26 9.52
CA HIS A 51 2.00 25.63 9.99
C HIS A 51 3.15 26.00 10.92
N ASN A 52 3.63 27.24 10.82
CA ASN A 52 4.53 27.80 11.82
C ASN A 52 3.70 28.68 12.77
N VAL A 53 3.41 28.16 13.95
CA VAL A 53 2.64 28.86 15.00
C VAL A 53 3.55 29.56 16.02
N GLY A 54 4.86 29.37 15.87
CA GLY A 54 5.91 30.07 16.61
C GLY A 54 6.18 31.48 16.08
N ASP A 55 7.22 32.10 16.64
CA ASP A 55 7.63 33.46 16.35
C ASP A 55 9.04 33.57 15.75
N GLN A 56 9.57 32.47 15.22
CA GLN A 56 10.85 32.38 14.50
C GLN A 56 10.68 31.64 13.18
N ASP A 57 11.61 31.86 12.25
CA ASP A 57 11.72 31.03 11.05
C ASP A 57 12.23 29.64 11.47
N VAL A 58 11.63 28.58 10.93
CA VAL A 58 11.96 27.21 11.31
C VAL A 58 12.10 26.35 10.06
N SER A 59 13.19 25.59 10.00
CA SER A 59 13.38 24.53 9.01
C SER A 59 13.22 23.16 9.66
N GLY A 60 12.92 22.13 8.87
CA GLY A 60 12.75 20.76 9.38
C GLY A 60 12.38 19.80 8.26
N TYR A 61 11.69 18.71 8.61
CA TYR A 61 11.12 17.80 7.62
C TYR A 61 9.78 17.22 8.09
N VAL A 62 8.98 16.75 7.14
CA VAL A 62 7.79 15.93 7.37
C VAL A 62 8.08 14.50 6.94
N SER A 63 7.74 13.55 7.81
CA SER A 63 7.77 12.11 7.53
C SER A 63 6.35 11.56 7.52
N PHE A 64 6.05 10.71 6.54
CA PHE A 64 4.76 10.03 6.44
C PHE A 64 4.92 8.56 6.83
N TYR A 65 3.94 7.99 7.51
CA TYR A 65 3.98 6.60 7.95
C TYR A 65 2.63 5.90 7.73
N GLN A 66 2.70 4.61 7.44
CA GLN A 66 1.59 3.68 7.55
C GLN A 66 1.89 2.72 8.70
N GLY A 67 1.15 2.82 9.79
CA GLY A 67 1.50 2.13 11.04
C GLY A 67 2.89 2.55 11.53
N ALA A 68 3.84 1.61 11.58
CA ALA A 68 5.22 1.88 11.96
C ALA A 68 6.16 2.07 10.75
N SER A 69 5.68 1.83 9.53
CA SER A 69 6.49 1.85 8.31
C SER A 69 6.55 3.24 7.71
N LEU A 70 7.76 3.73 7.40
CA LEU A 70 7.98 5.01 6.74
C LEU A 70 7.57 4.92 5.26
N ILE A 71 6.81 5.90 4.78
CA ILE A 71 6.38 6.03 3.39
C ILE A 71 7.32 7.03 2.70
N GLY A 72 8.06 6.54 1.71
CA GLY A 72 8.98 7.38 0.94
C GLY A 72 10.11 7.98 1.76
N GLN A 73 10.68 9.06 1.27
CA GLN A 73 11.72 9.83 1.96
C GLN A 73 11.10 11.01 2.70
N PRO A 74 11.62 11.40 3.89
CA PRO A 74 11.20 12.62 4.56
C PRO A 74 11.35 13.85 3.64
N GLN A 75 10.36 14.73 3.65
CA GLN A 75 10.31 15.93 2.83
C GLN A 75 10.77 17.14 3.63
N ALA A 76 11.78 17.86 3.14
CA ALA A 76 12.29 19.05 3.83
C ALA A 76 11.28 20.20 3.75
N ILE A 77 11.24 21.01 4.81
CA ILE A 77 10.40 22.21 4.93
C ILE A 77 11.21 23.39 5.51
N SER A 78 10.81 24.61 5.20
CA SER A 78 11.38 25.87 5.68
C SER A 78 10.30 26.95 5.75
N LEU A 79 9.70 27.11 6.93
CA LEU A 79 8.60 28.03 7.17
C LEU A 79 9.08 29.31 7.84
N LEU A 80 8.82 30.45 7.18
CA LEU A 80 9.06 31.77 7.77
C LEU A 80 8.05 32.06 8.88
N LYS A 81 8.45 32.87 9.86
CA LYS A 81 7.56 33.47 10.84
C LYS A 81 6.47 34.29 10.14
N ASN A 82 5.20 34.01 10.45
CA ASN A 82 4.04 34.60 9.76
C ASN A 82 4.06 34.36 8.23
N GLY A 83 4.83 33.37 7.78
CA GLY A 83 4.97 33.02 6.38
C GLY A 83 3.74 32.28 5.84
N ASN A 84 3.77 32.02 4.54
CA ASN A 84 2.79 31.13 3.92
C ASN A 84 3.00 29.70 4.43
N LEU A 85 1.93 28.92 4.40
CA LEU A 85 1.97 27.49 4.65
C LEU A 85 2.86 26.80 3.63
N GLU A 86 3.50 25.71 4.04
CA GLU A 86 4.26 24.85 3.15
C GLU A 86 3.58 23.48 3.07
N GLU A 87 3.43 22.98 1.84
CA GLU A 87 2.83 21.69 1.55
C GLU A 87 3.89 20.78 0.94
N VAL A 88 3.94 19.56 1.45
CA VAL A 88 4.83 18.50 0.97
C VAL A 88 4.03 17.25 0.66
N TYR A 89 4.59 16.37 -0.18
CA TYR A 89 3.89 15.15 -0.58
C TYR A 89 4.80 13.93 -0.68
N VAL A 90 4.16 12.75 -0.60
CA VAL A 90 4.75 11.46 -0.95
C VAL A 90 3.80 10.68 -1.84
N ASP A 91 4.36 9.89 -2.76
CA ASP A 91 3.58 8.92 -3.52
C ASP A 91 3.30 7.69 -2.63
N PHE A 92 2.10 7.12 -2.75
CA PHE A 92 1.63 5.99 -1.96
C PHE A 92 0.77 5.05 -2.79
N ILE A 93 0.95 3.75 -2.62
CA ILE A 93 0.11 2.72 -3.26
C ILE A 93 -0.95 2.27 -2.25
N ILE A 94 -2.21 2.29 -2.66
CA ILE A 94 -3.31 1.86 -1.79
C ILE A 94 -3.15 0.36 -1.44
N PRO A 95 -3.10 0.01 -0.14
CA PRO A 95 -2.96 -1.37 0.32
C PRO A 95 -4.29 -2.14 0.21
N THR A 96 -4.25 -3.46 0.35
CA THR A 96 -5.44 -4.33 0.36
C THR A 96 -6.25 -4.28 1.67
N SER A 97 -5.64 -3.81 2.76
CA SER A 97 -6.27 -3.71 4.08
C SER A 97 -6.61 -2.28 4.43
N GLU A 98 -7.50 -2.10 5.42
CA GLU A 98 -7.74 -0.77 6.00
C GLU A 98 -6.44 -0.10 6.45
N PHE A 99 -6.35 1.20 6.23
CA PHE A 99 -5.14 1.97 6.51
C PHE A 99 -5.45 3.35 7.06
N ASN A 100 -4.49 3.93 7.74
CA ASN A 100 -4.44 5.35 8.09
C ASN A 100 -3.01 5.83 7.87
N ILE A 101 -2.87 7.15 7.75
CA ILE A 101 -1.57 7.78 7.53
C ILE A 101 -1.25 8.65 8.73
N MET A 102 -0.04 8.51 9.24
CA MET A 102 0.54 9.44 10.20
C MET A 102 1.47 10.41 9.47
N ALA A 103 1.32 11.70 9.70
CA ALA A 103 2.28 12.71 9.28
C ALA A 103 2.96 13.30 10.52
N GLN A 104 4.29 13.38 10.49
CA GLN A 104 5.10 13.82 11.62
C GLN A 104 6.13 14.85 11.19
N VAL A 105 6.13 16.00 11.85
CA VAL A 105 7.18 17.02 11.75
C VAL A 105 8.35 16.61 12.65
N GLY A 106 9.57 16.73 12.14
CA GLY A 106 10.77 16.37 12.87
C GLY A 106 12.03 17.10 12.40
N GLY A 107 13.10 16.96 13.19
CA GLY A 107 14.42 17.50 12.89
C GLY A 107 14.43 19.01 12.71
N THR A 108 13.66 19.73 13.51
CA THR A 108 13.53 21.18 13.39
C THR A 108 14.80 21.91 13.82
N ASP A 109 15.13 22.97 13.09
CA ASP A 109 16.18 23.94 13.41
C ASP A 109 15.66 25.37 13.17
N PRO A 110 15.54 26.21 14.22
CA PRO A 110 15.79 25.89 15.64
C PRO A 110 14.89 24.76 16.20
N GLU A 111 15.27 24.16 17.33
CA GLU A 111 14.52 23.04 17.92
C GLU A 111 13.12 23.48 18.36
N ASP A 112 12.14 22.69 17.97
CA ASP A 112 10.74 22.90 18.29
C ASP A 112 10.48 22.76 19.80
N THR A 113 9.75 23.72 20.36
CA THR A 113 9.50 23.84 21.80
C THR A 113 8.18 23.22 22.26
N ASN A 114 7.35 22.74 21.32
CA ASN A 114 6.05 22.16 21.57
C ASN A 114 5.90 20.86 20.75
N SER A 115 6.39 19.74 21.26
CA SER A 115 6.30 18.49 20.49
C SER A 115 4.89 17.88 20.39
N SER A 116 3.86 18.49 21.00
CA SER A 116 2.53 17.88 21.15
C SER A 116 1.64 18.01 19.91
N ASN A 117 1.96 18.94 19.01
CA ASN A 117 1.29 19.23 17.74
C ASN A 117 2.18 18.90 16.53
N ASN A 118 3.26 18.14 16.72
CA ASN A 118 4.20 17.76 15.65
C ASN A 118 3.79 16.45 14.97
N THR A 119 2.64 15.88 15.32
CA THR A 119 2.20 14.59 14.79
C THR A 119 0.69 14.56 14.70
N THR A 120 0.20 14.08 13.56
CA THR A 120 -1.22 13.84 13.33
C THR A 120 -1.43 12.50 12.64
N ILE A 121 -2.61 11.91 12.82
CA ILE A 121 -3.01 10.64 12.22
C ILE A 121 -4.37 10.82 11.56
N THR A 122 -4.50 10.41 10.30
CA THR A 122 -5.77 10.46 9.57
C THR A 122 -6.79 9.48 10.17
N GLY A 123 -8.05 9.67 9.78
CA GLY A 123 -9.06 8.63 10.00
C GLY A 123 -8.65 7.31 9.34
N LYS A 124 -9.22 6.21 9.86
CA LYS A 124 -9.08 4.89 9.23
C LYS A 124 -9.88 4.89 7.93
N MET A 125 -9.25 4.46 6.85
CA MET A 125 -9.81 4.37 5.51
C MET A 125 -9.91 2.91 5.10
N THR A 126 -11.01 2.56 4.41
CA THR A 126 -11.27 1.22 3.90
C THR A 126 -11.13 1.26 2.38
N PRO A 127 -10.12 0.61 1.79
CA PRO A 127 -9.94 0.58 0.35
C PRO A 127 -10.99 -0.32 -0.32
N ILE A 128 -11.36 0.03 -1.54
CA ILE A 128 -12.22 -0.72 -2.45
C ILE A 128 -11.35 -1.69 -3.24
N ILE A 129 -11.78 -2.94 -3.33
CA ILE A 129 -11.16 -3.94 -4.19
C ILE A 129 -11.98 -4.00 -5.47
N ASP A 130 -11.33 -3.74 -6.60
CA ASP A 130 -11.89 -3.69 -7.96
C ASP A 130 -10.75 -4.20 -8.87
N SER A 131 -10.82 -5.49 -9.21
CA SER A 131 -9.71 -6.22 -9.82
C SER A 131 -9.60 -5.97 -11.32
N ASP A 132 -10.72 -5.75 -12.02
CA ASP A 132 -10.77 -5.54 -13.47
C ASP A 132 -10.99 -4.06 -13.87
N ARG A 133 -11.23 -3.18 -12.89
CA ARG A 133 -11.27 -1.71 -13.01
C ARG A 133 -12.45 -1.21 -13.81
N ASP A 134 -13.60 -1.86 -13.67
CA ASP A 134 -14.82 -1.49 -14.36
C ASP A 134 -15.68 -0.47 -13.58
N GLY A 135 -15.33 -0.23 -12.32
CA GLY A 135 -15.98 0.72 -11.42
C GLY A 135 -16.98 0.09 -10.44
N ILE A 136 -17.13 -1.22 -10.43
CA ILE A 136 -17.89 -1.99 -9.45
C ILE A 136 -16.91 -2.67 -8.48
N ASP A 137 -17.28 -2.77 -7.20
CA ASP A 137 -16.42 -3.44 -6.23
C ASP A 137 -16.63 -4.96 -6.25
N GLU A 138 -15.59 -5.74 -5.93
CA GLU A 138 -15.64 -7.21 -5.98
C GLU A 138 -16.80 -7.84 -5.18
N LYS A 139 -17.36 -7.11 -4.21
CA LYS A 139 -18.49 -7.59 -3.40
C LYS A 139 -19.84 -7.41 -4.07
N SER A 140 -19.94 -6.46 -4.99
CA SER A 140 -21.14 -6.15 -5.74
C SER A 140 -21.04 -6.55 -7.22
N ASP A 141 -19.89 -7.08 -7.63
CA ASP A 141 -19.56 -7.43 -9.00
C ASP A 141 -19.92 -8.90 -9.30
N ASN A 142 -20.84 -9.12 -10.25
CA ASN A 142 -21.23 -10.44 -10.74
C ASN A 142 -20.20 -11.06 -11.73
N CYS A 143 -19.18 -10.30 -12.17
CA CYS A 143 -18.02 -10.80 -12.90
C CYS A 143 -16.69 -10.21 -12.37
N PRO A 144 -16.22 -10.59 -11.16
CA PRO A 144 -15.10 -9.93 -10.44
C PRO A 144 -13.73 -9.82 -11.14
N THR A 145 -13.57 -10.42 -12.32
CA THR A 145 -12.31 -10.46 -13.07
C THR A 145 -12.47 -10.05 -14.53
N VAL A 146 -13.69 -9.71 -14.98
CA VAL A 146 -14.00 -9.36 -16.36
C VAL A 146 -14.92 -8.15 -16.38
N ALA A 147 -14.37 -7.01 -16.80
CA ALA A 147 -15.03 -5.73 -16.72
C ALA A 147 -16.42 -5.71 -17.38
N ASN A 148 -17.46 -5.47 -16.59
CA ASN A 148 -18.85 -5.48 -17.01
C ASN A 148 -19.70 -4.48 -16.22
N SER A 149 -19.34 -3.19 -16.29
CA SER A 149 -20.00 -2.08 -15.55
C SER A 149 -21.54 -1.99 -15.62
N THR A 150 -22.18 -2.70 -16.55
CA THR A 150 -23.64 -2.81 -16.65
C THR A 150 -24.24 -3.82 -15.67
N GLN A 151 -23.46 -4.78 -15.17
CA GLN A 151 -23.86 -5.85 -14.25
C GLN A 151 -25.13 -6.55 -14.74
N LEU A 152 -25.17 -6.82 -16.05
CA LEU A 152 -26.27 -7.56 -16.66
C LEU A 152 -26.13 -9.03 -16.23
N ASP A 153 -27.26 -9.64 -15.92
CA ASP A 153 -27.44 -10.99 -15.39
C ASP A 153 -28.83 -11.40 -15.88
N SER A 154 -28.86 -12.02 -17.06
CA SER A 154 -30.07 -12.26 -17.84
C SER A 154 -30.92 -13.41 -17.27
N ASP A 155 -30.31 -14.43 -16.68
CA ASP A 155 -30.98 -15.57 -16.04
C ASP A 155 -31.20 -15.40 -14.52
N GLY A 156 -30.48 -14.47 -13.89
CA GLY A 156 -30.60 -14.15 -12.47
C GLY A 156 -29.89 -15.15 -11.54
N ASP A 157 -28.91 -15.91 -12.02
CA ASP A 157 -28.16 -16.87 -11.21
C ASP A 157 -27.05 -16.22 -10.35
N GLY A 158 -26.71 -14.96 -10.64
CA GLY A 158 -25.71 -14.16 -9.96
C GLY A 158 -24.33 -14.13 -10.62
N GLN A 159 -24.15 -14.84 -11.74
CA GLN A 159 -23.07 -14.63 -12.70
C GLN A 159 -23.54 -13.59 -13.74
N GLY A 160 -22.64 -12.74 -14.22
CA GLY A 160 -23.02 -11.75 -15.22
C GLY A 160 -22.81 -12.26 -16.63
N ASP A 161 -23.60 -11.79 -17.60
CA ASP A 161 -23.58 -12.23 -19.01
C ASP A 161 -22.17 -12.18 -19.66
N VAL A 162 -21.27 -11.35 -19.13
CA VAL A 162 -19.91 -11.21 -19.68
C VAL A 162 -18.98 -12.37 -19.26
N CYS A 163 -19.29 -13.05 -18.16
CA CYS A 163 -18.53 -14.15 -17.61
C CYS A 163 -19.34 -15.44 -17.43
N ASP A 164 -20.64 -15.39 -17.70
CA ASP A 164 -21.48 -16.56 -17.93
C ASP A 164 -21.12 -17.24 -19.25
N GLN A 165 -21.47 -18.51 -19.36
CA GLN A 165 -21.41 -19.28 -20.59
C GLN A 165 -22.79 -19.63 -21.13
N ASP A 166 -23.86 -19.36 -20.37
CA ASP A 166 -25.26 -19.70 -20.64
C ASP A 166 -26.13 -18.53 -20.11
N ASP A 167 -26.08 -17.40 -20.82
CA ASP A 167 -26.63 -16.10 -20.41
C ASP A 167 -28.13 -16.14 -20.00
N ASP A 168 -28.93 -17.07 -20.54
CA ASP A 168 -30.37 -17.19 -20.26
C ASP A 168 -30.76 -18.43 -19.44
N GLY A 169 -29.79 -19.29 -19.13
CA GLY A 169 -29.95 -20.47 -18.30
C GLY A 169 -30.87 -21.55 -18.90
N ASP A 170 -31.05 -21.59 -20.22
CA ASP A 170 -31.88 -22.59 -20.89
C ASP A 170 -31.18 -23.95 -21.09
N GLY A 171 -29.86 -23.96 -20.91
CA GLY A 171 -28.99 -25.13 -21.03
C GLY A 171 -28.22 -25.22 -22.35
N LEU A 172 -28.37 -24.25 -23.26
CA LEU A 172 -27.49 -24.03 -24.39
C LEU A 172 -26.46 -22.96 -24.05
N SER A 173 -25.17 -23.28 -24.15
CA SER A 173 -24.15 -22.26 -23.97
C SER A 173 -24.16 -21.23 -25.10
N ASP A 174 -23.70 -19.99 -24.86
CA ASP A 174 -23.62 -18.91 -25.85
C ASP A 174 -22.90 -19.33 -27.14
N GLU A 175 -21.88 -20.19 -27.03
CA GLU A 175 -21.15 -20.72 -28.19
C GLU A 175 -22.04 -21.58 -29.08
N VAL A 176 -22.90 -22.41 -28.48
CA VAL A 176 -23.86 -23.26 -29.19
C VAL A 176 -24.96 -22.41 -29.79
N GLU A 177 -25.46 -21.43 -29.05
CA GLU A 177 -26.50 -20.53 -29.53
C GLU A 177 -26.06 -19.69 -30.72
N ALA A 178 -24.82 -19.17 -30.69
CA ALA A 178 -24.24 -18.47 -31.82
C ALA A 178 -24.17 -19.34 -33.08
N GLU A 179 -23.97 -20.66 -32.95
CA GLU A 179 -24.01 -21.60 -34.06
C GLU A 179 -25.43 -21.90 -34.55
N LEU A 180 -26.41 -21.92 -33.64
CA LEU A 180 -27.83 -22.13 -33.93
C LEU A 180 -28.53 -20.86 -34.45
N GLY A 181 -27.93 -19.69 -34.21
CA GLY A 181 -28.52 -18.39 -34.51
C GLY A 181 -29.63 -17.98 -33.56
N THR A 182 -29.69 -18.60 -32.37
CA THR A 182 -30.56 -18.23 -31.26
C THR A 182 -29.97 -17.03 -30.49
N ASN A 183 -30.71 -16.51 -29.53
CA ASN A 183 -30.40 -15.28 -28.80
C ASN A 183 -30.01 -15.61 -27.37
N THR A 184 -28.77 -15.28 -27.02
CA THR A 184 -28.14 -15.71 -25.75
C THR A 184 -28.85 -15.26 -24.49
N ILE A 185 -29.66 -14.20 -24.56
CA ILE A 185 -30.37 -13.66 -23.40
C ILE A 185 -31.86 -14.06 -23.36
N LEU A 186 -32.32 -14.94 -24.25
CA LEU A 186 -33.73 -15.32 -24.38
C LEU A 186 -33.91 -16.83 -24.53
N VAL A 187 -34.40 -17.45 -23.46
CA VAL A 187 -34.78 -18.87 -23.37
C VAL A 187 -35.68 -19.38 -24.51
N ASP A 188 -36.42 -18.48 -25.17
CA ASP A 188 -37.26 -18.75 -26.35
C ASP A 188 -37.02 -17.61 -27.36
N SER A 189 -36.16 -17.88 -28.33
CA SER A 189 -35.62 -16.88 -29.26
C SER A 189 -36.65 -16.32 -30.23
N ASP A 190 -37.63 -17.12 -30.65
CA ASP A 190 -38.64 -16.70 -31.63
C ASP A 190 -40.04 -16.42 -31.03
N GLY A 191 -40.20 -16.72 -29.74
CA GLY A 191 -41.35 -16.38 -28.92
C GLY A 191 -42.58 -17.22 -29.24
N ASP A 192 -42.39 -18.48 -29.64
CA ASP A 192 -43.49 -19.39 -29.97
C ASP A 192 -44.00 -20.22 -28.78
N GLY A 193 -43.29 -20.17 -27.66
CA GLY A 193 -43.61 -20.86 -26.41
C GLY A 193 -42.85 -22.17 -26.19
N VAL A 194 -41.90 -22.54 -27.05
CA VAL A 194 -40.97 -23.67 -26.86
C VAL A 194 -39.56 -23.13 -26.69
N ASN A 195 -38.88 -23.53 -25.61
CA ASN A 195 -37.50 -23.09 -25.38
C ASN A 195 -36.54 -23.63 -26.46
N ASP A 196 -35.47 -22.90 -26.74
CA ASP A 196 -34.54 -23.20 -27.83
C ASP A 196 -33.94 -24.62 -27.82
N PRO A 197 -33.50 -25.20 -26.69
CA PRO A 197 -32.99 -26.57 -26.65
C PRO A 197 -34.08 -27.62 -26.88
N GLN A 198 -35.36 -27.25 -26.80
CA GLN A 198 -36.50 -28.12 -27.08
C GLN A 198 -37.21 -27.80 -28.41
N ASP A 199 -36.87 -26.68 -29.05
CA ASP A 199 -37.42 -26.31 -30.33
C ASP A 199 -36.59 -26.88 -31.49
N VAL A 200 -37.28 -27.47 -32.46
CA VAL A 200 -36.70 -27.95 -33.71
C VAL A 200 -36.38 -26.78 -34.65
N TYR A 201 -37.11 -25.67 -34.51
CA TYR A 201 -36.97 -24.47 -35.32
C TYR A 201 -36.87 -23.20 -34.44
N PRO A 202 -35.84 -23.08 -33.58
CA PRO A 202 -35.73 -22.04 -32.52
C PRO A 202 -35.54 -20.60 -33.04
N THR A 203 -35.73 -20.37 -34.34
CA THR A 203 -35.60 -19.06 -34.99
C THR A 203 -36.76 -18.79 -35.96
N ASP A 204 -37.76 -19.68 -36.03
CA ASP A 204 -38.84 -19.68 -37.03
C ASP A 204 -40.14 -20.25 -36.46
N LYS A 205 -40.80 -19.46 -35.62
CA LYS A 205 -42.10 -19.74 -34.99
C LYS A 205 -43.20 -20.27 -35.92
N GLU A 206 -43.15 -19.92 -37.21
CA GLU A 206 -44.15 -20.39 -38.17
C GLU A 206 -43.98 -21.89 -38.45
N LYS A 207 -42.76 -22.41 -38.38
CA LYS A 207 -42.47 -23.83 -38.61
C LYS A 207 -42.81 -24.70 -37.42
N THR A 208 -42.56 -24.25 -36.21
CA THR A 208 -42.88 -25.01 -34.99
C THR A 208 -44.39 -25.23 -34.89
N VAL A 209 -45.19 -24.18 -35.14
CA VAL A 209 -46.66 -24.27 -35.19
C VAL A 209 -47.13 -25.23 -36.30
N ILE A 210 -46.50 -25.22 -37.47
CA ILE A 210 -46.86 -26.13 -38.57
C ILE A 210 -46.57 -27.59 -38.19
N GLU A 211 -45.49 -27.86 -37.46
CA GLU A 211 -45.13 -29.22 -37.03
C GLU A 211 -46.06 -29.72 -35.92
N ILE A 212 -46.37 -28.88 -34.91
CA ILE A 212 -47.35 -29.20 -33.87
C ILE A 212 -48.74 -29.48 -34.48
N LEU A 213 -49.19 -28.65 -35.43
CA LEU A 213 -50.45 -28.86 -36.13
C LEU A 213 -50.43 -30.14 -36.98
N ARG A 214 -49.28 -30.55 -37.53
CA ARG A 214 -49.12 -31.81 -38.27
C ARG A 214 -49.24 -33.02 -37.35
N GLU A 215 -48.65 -32.98 -36.16
CA GLU A 215 -48.74 -34.05 -35.17
C GLU A 215 -50.17 -34.22 -34.62
N GLU A 216 -50.90 -33.13 -34.41
CA GLU A 216 -52.28 -33.18 -33.92
C GLU A 216 -53.31 -33.58 -34.99
N THR A 217 -53.09 -33.23 -36.26
CA THR A 217 -54.07 -33.47 -37.34
C THR A 217 -53.88 -34.77 -38.11
N ASN A 218 -52.71 -35.42 -38.02
CA ASN A 218 -52.39 -36.67 -38.72
C ASN A 218 -52.67 -36.61 -40.25
N GLU A 219 -52.66 -35.40 -40.83
CA GLU A 219 -52.91 -35.18 -42.26
C GLU A 219 -51.58 -35.01 -43.01
N THR A 220 -51.32 -35.95 -43.92
CA THR A 220 -50.18 -35.91 -44.84
C THR A 220 -50.36 -34.78 -45.86
N VAL A 221 -49.93 -33.58 -45.52
CA VAL A 221 -49.69 -32.53 -46.53
C VAL A 221 -48.33 -32.79 -47.17
N ASN A 222 -48.39 -33.17 -48.45
CA ASN A 222 -47.26 -33.44 -49.31
C ASN A 222 -46.42 -32.17 -49.52
N SER A 223 -45.28 -32.06 -48.84
CA SER A 223 -44.18 -31.15 -49.20
C SER A 223 -42.86 -31.88 -48.96
N SER A 224 -42.23 -32.24 -50.07
CA SER A 224 -41.01 -33.04 -50.22
C SER A 224 -39.71 -32.43 -49.63
N GLU A 225 -39.78 -31.67 -48.53
CA GLU A 225 -38.60 -31.00 -47.93
C GLU A 225 -38.44 -31.18 -46.40
N VAL A 226 -39.34 -31.87 -45.68
CA VAL A 226 -39.37 -31.79 -44.19
C VAL A 226 -38.75 -33.01 -43.47
N SER A 227 -38.31 -34.06 -44.17
CA SER A 227 -37.77 -35.28 -43.51
C SER A 227 -36.27 -35.22 -43.17
N ASN A 228 -35.60 -34.09 -43.40
CA ASN A 228 -34.13 -34.03 -43.36
C ASN A 228 -33.59 -32.93 -42.44
N THR A 229 -34.39 -32.43 -41.50
CA THR A 229 -34.06 -31.27 -40.62
C THR A 229 -34.11 -31.61 -39.12
N GLN A 230 -35.06 -32.44 -38.68
CA GLN A 230 -35.18 -32.88 -37.28
C GLN A 230 -33.96 -33.72 -36.81
N GLU A 231 -33.43 -34.55 -37.70
CA GLU A 231 -32.15 -35.24 -37.46
C GLU A 231 -30.96 -34.27 -37.47
N THR A 232 -31.01 -33.18 -38.24
CA THR A 232 -29.87 -32.27 -38.40
C THR A 232 -29.64 -31.39 -37.18
N PHE A 233 -30.70 -30.86 -36.56
CA PHE A 233 -30.58 -30.05 -35.34
C PHE A 233 -30.01 -30.87 -34.18
N GLN A 234 -30.62 -32.01 -33.87
CA GLN A 234 -30.13 -32.91 -32.82
C GLN A 234 -28.73 -33.47 -33.13
N GLN A 235 -28.39 -33.70 -34.41
CA GLN A 235 -27.02 -34.06 -34.81
C GLN A 235 -26.05 -32.90 -34.66
N ILE A 236 -26.43 -31.65 -34.93
CA ILE A 236 -25.59 -30.46 -34.72
C ILE A 236 -25.37 -30.26 -33.22
N VAL A 237 -26.43 -30.18 -32.41
CA VAL A 237 -26.33 -30.07 -30.94
C VAL A 237 -25.48 -31.18 -30.35
N THR A 238 -25.71 -32.44 -30.76
CA THR A 238 -24.91 -33.58 -30.27
C THR A 238 -23.46 -33.50 -30.73
N LYS A 239 -23.19 -33.14 -32.00
CA LYS A 239 -21.84 -33.05 -32.54
C LYS A 239 -21.04 -31.89 -31.94
N VAL A 240 -21.69 -30.77 -31.66
CA VAL A 240 -21.08 -29.60 -31.02
C VAL A 240 -20.82 -29.92 -29.55
N ALA A 241 -21.79 -30.48 -28.82
CA ALA A 241 -21.59 -30.97 -27.46
C ALA A 241 -20.48 -32.04 -27.37
N GLU A 242 -20.35 -32.92 -28.36
CA GLU A 242 -19.24 -33.88 -28.48
C GLU A 242 -17.90 -33.18 -28.78
N THR A 243 -17.87 -32.19 -29.68
CA THR A 243 -16.66 -31.43 -30.02
C THR A 243 -16.16 -30.61 -28.84
N ILE A 244 -17.04 -29.99 -28.07
CA ILE A 244 -16.73 -29.28 -26.82
C ILE A 244 -16.20 -30.28 -25.77
N ARG A 245 -16.83 -31.45 -25.61
CA ARG A 245 -16.33 -32.54 -24.75
C ARG A 245 -14.94 -33.04 -25.16
N GLU A 246 -14.64 -33.16 -26.45
CA GLU A 246 -13.33 -33.58 -26.95
C GLU A 246 -12.26 -32.50 -26.76
N THR A 247 -12.64 -31.23 -26.89
CA THR A 247 -11.74 -30.08 -26.71
C THR A 247 -11.37 -29.89 -25.23
N SER A 248 -12.34 -30.05 -24.32
CA SER A 248 -12.10 -30.05 -22.86
C SER A 248 -11.26 -31.24 -22.37
N ASN A 249 -11.39 -32.41 -23.01
CA ASN A 249 -10.56 -33.59 -22.71
C ASN A 249 -9.14 -33.51 -23.29
N THR A 250 -8.84 -32.54 -24.15
CA THR A 250 -7.49 -32.36 -24.72
C THR A 250 -6.60 -31.44 -23.86
N GLN A 251 -7.16 -30.75 -22.86
CA GLN A 251 -6.40 -30.07 -21.80
C GLN A 251 -6.32 -30.87 -20.48
N SER A 252 -7.08 -31.96 -20.34
CA SER A 252 -7.02 -32.86 -19.17
C SER A 252 -6.33 -34.19 -19.51
N ASN A 253 -5.08 -34.12 -19.94
CA ASN A 253 -4.18 -35.28 -19.98
C ASN A 253 -2.77 -34.89 -19.51
N GLN A 254 -2.71 -34.35 -18.29
CA GLN A 254 -1.70 -34.72 -17.32
C GLN A 254 -2.40 -35.31 -16.09
N THR A 255 -2.86 -36.55 -16.23
CA THR A 255 -3.28 -37.36 -15.08
C THR A 255 -2.09 -38.16 -14.58
N THR A 256 -1.80 -38.11 -13.28
CA THR A 256 -1.22 -39.27 -12.59
C THR A 256 -1.98 -39.52 -11.29
N THR A 257 -3.02 -40.33 -11.48
CA THR A 257 -3.56 -41.39 -10.60
C THR A 257 -4.05 -41.05 -9.19
N VAL A 258 -5.37 -41.07 -9.04
CA VAL A 258 -6.04 -41.63 -7.86
C VAL A 258 -7.03 -42.70 -8.34
N GLN A 259 -6.93 -43.91 -7.78
CA GLN A 259 -7.91 -44.98 -7.95
C GLN A 259 -9.10 -44.76 -7.01
N ASN A 260 -10.31 -44.95 -7.55
CA ASN A 260 -11.58 -44.96 -6.83
C ASN A 260 -11.69 -46.17 -5.89
N GLU A 261 -12.09 -45.95 -4.64
CA GLU A 261 -13.10 -46.76 -3.94
C GLU A 261 -13.89 -45.83 -2.97
N GLU A 262 -15.22 -45.91 -3.00
CA GLU A 262 -16.20 -45.32 -2.09
C GLU A 262 -16.93 -46.53 -1.38
N PRO A 263 -17.62 -46.50 -0.20
CA PRO A 263 -18.17 -45.35 0.57
C PRO A 263 -18.05 -45.34 2.12
N GLN A 264 -18.43 -44.18 2.68
CA GLN A 264 -19.09 -43.88 3.98
C GLN A 264 -18.27 -43.39 5.21
N GLU A 265 -18.62 -42.16 5.61
CA GLU A 265 -18.84 -41.62 6.97
C GLU A 265 -17.71 -41.69 8.03
N LYS A 266 -16.99 -40.57 8.24
CA LYS A 266 -16.89 -39.85 9.54
C LYS A 266 -15.90 -38.68 9.49
N THR A 267 -16.36 -37.57 10.07
CA THR A 267 -15.63 -36.48 10.75
C THR A 267 -14.11 -36.65 10.93
N GLN A 268 -13.32 -35.70 10.43
CA GLN A 268 -12.40 -34.88 11.24
C GLN A 268 -11.80 -33.70 10.45
N LEU A 269 -11.75 -32.55 11.10
CA LEU A 269 -11.03 -31.35 10.67
C LEU A 269 -9.54 -31.68 10.45
N GLU A 270 -9.00 -31.29 9.29
CA GLU A 270 -7.62 -30.81 9.22
C GLU A 270 -7.60 -29.45 8.55
N THR A 271 -7.29 -28.47 9.38
CA THR A 271 -6.93 -27.11 9.00
C THR A 271 -5.68 -27.17 8.13
N ASN A 272 -5.82 -26.93 6.82
CA ASN A 272 -4.72 -26.42 6.02
C ASN A 272 -4.40 -25.02 6.57
N GLU A 273 -3.45 -24.95 7.50
CA GLU A 273 -2.78 -23.70 7.83
C GLU A 273 -2.11 -23.19 6.56
N VAL A 274 -2.71 -22.15 5.97
CA VAL A 274 -2.04 -21.26 5.04
C VAL A 274 -0.78 -20.78 5.75
N THR A 275 0.37 -21.28 5.31
CA THR A 275 1.66 -20.86 5.85
C THR A 275 1.93 -19.45 5.33
N ILE A 276 1.66 -18.45 6.17
CA ILE A 276 1.91 -17.05 5.86
C ILE A 276 3.43 -16.87 5.81
N SER A 277 3.97 -16.54 4.63
CA SER A 277 5.37 -16.16 4.44
C SER A 277 5.73 -15.01 5.40
N PRO A 278 6.93 -14.98 6.02
CA PRO A 278 7.32 -13.85 6.83
C PRO A 278 7.47 -12.64 5.90
N ASN A 279 6.60 -11.65 6.07
CA ASN A 279 6.93 -10.28 5.71
C ASN A 279 8.15 -9.93 6.55
N THR A 280 9.35 -10.07 5.98
CA THR A 280 10.60 -9.75 6.67
C THR A 280 10.47 -8.31 7.13
N VAL A 281 10.64 -8.08 8.42
CA VAL A 281 10.50 -6.73 9.00
C VAL A 281 11.47 -6.61 10.15
N PHE A 282 12.12 -5.46 10.22
CA PHE A 282 12.97 -5.12 11.35
C PHE A 282 12.78 -3.67 11.77
N ARG A 283 13.19 -3.37 13.01
CA ARG A 283 13.36 -2.00 13.47
C ARG A 283 14.82 -1.66 13.65
N SER A 284 15.14 -0.39 13.48
CA SER A 284 16.42 0.19 13.87
C SER A 284 16.21 1.23 14.98
N ARG A 285 17.17 1.31 15.90
CA ARG A 285 17.22 2.32 16.95
C ARG A 285 18.62 2.91 17.00
N ARG A 286 18.74 4.23 16.98
CA ARG A 286 20.02 4.91 17.18
C ARG A 286 20.37 4.92 18.67
N ASP A 287 21.49 4.32 19.06
CA ASP A 287 21.97 4.29 20.45
C ASP A 287 22.99 5.39 20.73
N THR A 288 23.85 5.70 19.75
CA THR A 288 24.81 6.81 19.80
C THR A 288 24.87 7.52 18.44
N TRP A 289 25.71 8.54 18.30
CA TRP A 289 25.83 9.30 17.04
C TRP A 289 26.19 8.42 15.82
N ASN A 290 26.92 7.32 16.03
CA ASN A 290 27.31 6.38 14.98
C ASN A 290 27.01 4.89 15.28
N THR A 291 26.29 4.58 16.36
CA THR A 291 25.91 3.21 16.74
C THR A 291 24.39 3.03 16.68
N PHE A 292 23.95 1.92 16.07
CA PHE A 292 22.55 1.53 15.93
C PHE A 292 22.34 0.10 16.40
N THR A 293 21.17 -0.17 16.98
CA THR A 293 20.67 -1.51 17.25
C THR A 293 19.60 -1.87 16.23
N PHE A 294 19.70 -3.07 15.66
CA PHE A 294 18.79 -3.67 14.69
C PHE A 294 18.17 -4.92 15.28
N GLU A 295 16.85 -5.02 15.23
CA GLU A 295 16.07 -6.11 15.81
C GLU A 295 15.07 -6.64 14.80
N VAL A 296 15.12 -7.96 14.55
CA VAL A 296 14.14 -8.68 13.73
C VAL A 296 12.81 -8.68 14.46
N LEU A 297 11.75 -8.23 13.79
CA LEU A 297 10.39 -8.20 14.35
C LEU A 297 9.49 -9.31 13.78
N ALA A 298 9.88 -9.92 12.65
CA ALA A 298 9.13 -11.01 12.03
C ALA A 298 9.13 -12.27 12.93
N PRO A 299 7.99 -12.98 13.05
CA PRO A 299 7.93 -14.24 13.77
C PRO A 299 8.85 -15.27 13.12
N SER A 300 9.63 -15.95 13.94
CA SER A 300 10.65 -16.91 13.50
C SER A 300 10.48 -18.26 14.18
N ASN A 301 10.70 -19.34 13.43
CA ASN A 301 10.88 -20.68 13.99
C ASN A 301 12.38 -21.00 14.17
N ASP A 302 12.71 -22.10 14.87
CA ASP A 302 14.10 -22.52 15.13
C ASP A 302 14.94 -22.81 13.87
N SER A 303 14.31 -22.84 12.68
CA SER A 303 14.95 -23.11 11.39
C SER A 303 15.06 -21.88 10.48
N THR A 304 14.70 -20.69 10.98
CA THR A 304 14.76 -19.45 10.21
C THR A 304 16.18 -18.87 10.20
N ILE A 305 16.72 -18.59 9.02
CA ILE A 305 18.06 -18.01 8.83
C ILE A 305 17.93 -16.51 8.60
N TYR A 306 18.73 -15.72 9.33
CA TYR A 306 18.84 -14.27 9.13
C TYR A 306 20.17 -13.93 8.47
N VAL A 307 20.14 -13.01 7.51
CA VAL A 307 21.33 -12.41 6.93
C VAL A 307 21.16 -10.89 6.90
N TRP A 308 21.97 -10.20 7.68
CA TRP A 308 22.10 -8.76 7.68
C TRP A 308 23.23 -8.33 6.77
N ASN A 309 23.02 -7.24 6.04
CA ASN A 309 24.06 -6.42 5.43
C ASN A 309 23.86 -4.98 5.88
N PHE A 310 24.86 -4.38 6.51
CA PHE A 310 24.75 -3.02 7.06
C PHE A 310 25.15 -1.92 6.05
N GLY A 311 25.45 -2.27 4.80
CA GLY A 311 25.77 -1.31 3.75
C GLY A 311 27.20 -0.76 3.79
N ASP A 312 28.00 -1.16 4.78
CA ASP A 312 29.43 -0.83 4.93
C ASP A 312 30.36 -2.04 4.72
N GLY A 313 29.81 -3.15 4.23
CA GLY A 313 30.51 -4.41 4.01
C GLY A 313 30.51 -5.35 5.21
N VAL A 314 29.93 -4.96 6.36
CA VAL A 314 29.75 -5.84 7.52
C VAL A 314 28.41 -6.57 7.45
N THR A 315 28.40 -7.83 7.87
CA THR A 315 27.21 -8.69 7.89
C THR A 315 27.00 -9.35 9.27
N SER A 316 25.80 -9.86 9.52
CA SER A 316 25.46 -10.58 10.76
C SER A 316 24.33 -11.60 10.51
N SER A 317 24.20 -12.60 11.36
CA SER A 317 23.13 -13.60 11.31
C SER A 317 22.31 -13.71 12.61
N LYS A 318 22.44 -12.71 13.49
CA LYS A 318 21.72 -12.67 14.77
C LYS A 318 20.39 -11.95 14.63
N SER A 319 19.40 -12.31 15.45
CA SER A 319 18.11 -11.62 15.51
C SER A 319 18.17 -10.23 16.15
N LEU A 320 19.20 -9.95 16.94
CA LEU A 320 19.50 -8.65 17.54
C LEU A 320 20.97 -8.30 17.34
N VAL A 321 21.25 -7.16 16.71
CA VAL A 321 22.61 -6.71 16.37
C VAL A 321 22.82 -5.26 16.75
N SER A 322 23.90 -4.97 17.46
CA SER A 322 24.41 -3.60 17.61
C SER A 322 25.57 -3.40 16.64
N HIS A 323 25.49 -2.37 15.80
CA HIS A 323 26.47 -2.06 14.76
C HIS A 323 26.94 -0.60 14.85
N THR A 324 28.23 -0.37 14.64
CA THR A 324 28.86 0.96 14.73
C THR A 324 29.55 1.31 13.42
N TYR A 325 29.15 2.43 12.83
CA TYR A 325 29.72 2.93 11.58
C TYR A 325 30.97 3.78 11.85
N ASN A 326 32.05 3.49 11.13
CA ASN A 326 33.33 4.19 11.28
C ASN A 326 33.48 5.41 10.36
N SER A 327 32.61 5.51 9.35
CA SER A 327 32.60 6.59 8.38
C SER A 327 31.23 7.26 8.38
N PRO A 328 31.17 8.59 8.15
CA PRO A 328 29.90 9.25 7.88
C PRO A 328 29.39 8.88 6.49
N GLY A 329 28.07 8.95 6.31
CA GLY A 329 27.42 8.58 5.06
C GLY A 329 26.01 8.05 5.28
N ALA A 330 25.34 7.78 4.16
CA ALA A 330 24.10 7.02 4.13
C ALA A 330 24.45 5.54 3.92
N PHE A 331 23.90 4.68 4.76
CA PHE A 331 24.11 3.23 4.69
C PHE A 331 22.77 2.53 4.52
N THR A 332 22.65 1.73 3.46
CA THR A 332 21.46 0.90 3.22
C THR A 332 21.64 -0.43 3.95
N ILE A 333 20.81 -0.65 4.96
CA ILE A 333 20.76 -1.90 5.73
C ILE A 333 19.70 -2.79 5.11
N SER A 334 20.06 -4.04 4.83
CA SER A 334 19.12 -5.06 4.38
C SER A 334 19.12 -6.26 5.32
N LEU A 335 17.93 -6.73 5.66
CA LEU A 335 17.70 -8.02 6.31
C LEU A 335 17.08 -8.96 5.29
N THR A 336 17.71 -10.12 5.11
CA THR A 336 17.16 -11.23 4.34
C THR A 336 16.84 -12.38 5.30
N MET A 337 15.61 -12.87 5.26
CA MET A 337 15.18 -14.05 6.00
C MET A 337 14.92 -15.21 5.05
N THR A 338 15.35 -16.41 5.43
CA THR A 338 15.02 -17.67 4.75
C THR A 338 14.32 -18.59 5.73
N ASP A 339 13.11 -19.01 5.40
CA ASP A 339 12.33 -19.92 6.25
C ASP A 339 12.71 -21.40 6.05
N SER A 340 12.07 -22.28 6.82
CA SER A 340 12.28 -23.73 6.77
C SER A 340 11.88 -24.38 5.44
N SER A 341 11.09 -23.71 4.62
CA SER A 341 10.68 -24.16 3.28
C SER A 341 11.60 -23.63 2.16
N GLY A 342 12.57 -22.79 2.51
CA GLY A 342 13.53 -22.19 1.58
C GLY A 342 13.03 -20.92 0.90
N VAL A 343 11.89 -20.37 1.33
CA VAL A 343 11.37 -19.10 0.81
C VAL A 343 12.20 -17.95 1.38
N VAL A 344 12.58 -17.02 0.50
CA VAL A 344 13.44 -15.88 0.82
C VAL A 344 12.63 -14.59 0.78
N SER A 345 12.74 -13.79 1.82
CA SER A 345 12.08 -12.49 1.95
C SER A 345 13.12 -11.45 2.43
N THR A 346 13.03 -10.21 1.96
CA THR A 346 14.03 -9.16 2.23
C THR A 346 13.36 -7.82 2.54
N ASP A 347 13.89 -7.13 3.54
CA ASP A 347 13.51 -5.76 3.92
C ASP A 347 14.76 -4.88 3.94
N SER A 348 14.61 -3.58 3.68
CA SER A 348 15.74 -2.65 3.70
C SER A 348 15.35 -1.24 4.15
N THR A 349 16.28 -0.58 4.85
CA THR A 349 16.13 0.81 5.27
C THR A 349 17.47 1.54 5.16
N THR A 350 17.46 2.87 5.11
CA THR A 350 18.70 3.66 5.07
C THR A 350 18.87 4.43 6.37
N VAL A 351 20.04 4.32 7.00
CA VAL A 351 20.42 5.14 8.15
C VAL A 351 21.50 6.15 7.76
N PHE A 352 21.44 7.32 8.38
CA PHE A 352 22.39 8.39 8.13
C PHE A 352 23.34 8.60 9.31
N VAL A 353 24.64 8.52 9.06
CA VAL A 353 25.71 8.83 10.02
C VAL A 353 26.29 10.20 9.67
N PRO A 354 26.12 11.22 10.52
CA PRO A 354 26.56 12.56 10.20
C PRO A 354 28.09 12.68 10.25
N PHE A 355 28.65 13.52 9.37
CA PHE A 355 30.09 13.84 9.36
C PHE A 355 30.54 14.60 10.62
N PHE A 356 29.61 15.29 11.29
CA PHE A 356 29.84 16.04 12.51
C PHE A 356 28.75 15.74 13.53
N SER A 357 29.14 15.53 14.79
CA SER A 357 28.21 15.36 15.91
C SER A 357 28.83 15.86 17.20
N LEU A 358 28.09 16.66 17.97
CA LEU A 358 28.51 17.09 19.32
C LEU A 358 28.50 15.94 20.34
N SER A 359 27.86 14.81 20.02
CA SER A 359 27.95 13.59 20.82
C SER A 359 29.24 12.80 20.52
N ASN A 360 30.02 13.19 19.52
CA ASN A 360 31.34 12.62 19.26
C ASN A 360 32.38 13.28 20.17
N ARG A 361 32.96 12.49 21.09
CA ARG A 361 33.96 12.99 22.05
C ARG A 361 35.20 13.60 21.38
N LEU A 362 35.64 13.07 20.24
CA LEU A 362 36.80 13.62 19.51
C LEU A 362 36.49 15.00 18.93
N VAL A 363 35.26 15.21 18.44
CA VAL A 363 34.79 16.51 17.95
C VAL A 363 34.75 17.53 19.09
N VAL A 364 34.18 17.17 20.23
CA VAL A 364 34.12 18.04 21.41
C VAL A 364 35.51 18.41 21.91
N VAL A 365 36.44 17.44 21.99
CA VAL A 365 37.83 17.70 22.40
C VAL A 365 38.53 18.61 21.40
N SER A 366 38.31 18.41 20.09
CA SER A 366 38.93 19.23 19.05
C SER A 366 38.42 20.67 19.07
N LEU A 367 37.11 20.88 19.25
CA LEU A 367 36.51 22.20 19.43
C LEU A 367 36.99 22.88 20.71
N GLY A 368 37.12 22.12 21.80
CA GLY A 368 37.71 22.61 23.05
C GLY A 368 39.14 23.08 22.87
N LEU A 369 39.97 22.31 22.15
CA LEU A 369 41.35 22.68 21.87
C LEU A 369 41.45 23.87 20.91
N LEU A 370 40.61 23.94 19.88
CA LEU A 370 40.56 25.07 18.95
C LEU A 370 40.15 26.36 19.65
N SER A 371 39.14 26.32 20.51
CA SER A 371 38.71 27.49 21.29
C SER A 371 39.79 27.93 22.28
N PHE A 372 40.49 27.00 22.92
CA PHE A 372 41.64 27.30 23.78
C PHE A 372 42.80 27.97 23.02
N LEU A 373 43.16 27.45 21.84
CA LEU A 373 44.18 28.06 20.97
C LEU A 373 43.77 29.44 20.48
N LEU A 374 42.51 29.64 20.13
CA LEU A 374 41.96 30.95 19.75
C LEU A 374 42.13 31.96 20.88
N VAL A 375 41.80 31.58 22.12
CA VAL A 375 41.97 32.43 23.30
C VAL A 375 43.45 32.80 23.51
N ILE A 376 44.36 31.83 23.39
CA ILE A 376 45.81 32.10 23.47
C ILE A 376 46.25 33.10 22.39
N ALA A 377 45.79 32.91 21.14
CA ALA A 377 46.14 33.79 20.03
C ALA A 377 45.63 35.23 20.25
N ILE A 378 44.40 35.39 20.75
CA ILE A 378 43.82 36.69 21.10
C ILE A 378 44.64 37.37 22.22
N ILE A 379 44.97 36.63 23.28
CA ILE A 379 45.80 37.16 24.38
C ILE A 379 47.16 37.61 23.85
N PHE A 380 47.83 36.80 23.03
CA PHE A 380 49.12 37.14 22.42
C PHE A 380 49.04 38.40 21.55
N PHE A 381 47.98 38.54 20.75
CA PHE A 381 47.75 39.71 19.90
C PHE A 381 47.55 40.99 20.73
N ILE A 382 46.79 40.92 21.84
CA ILE A 382 46.60 42.04 22.78
C ILE A 382 47.93 42.44 23.43
N PHE A 383 48.77 41.47 23.81
CA PHE A 383 50.09 41.74 24.38
C PHE A 383 51.06 42.38 23.39
N LEU A 384 51.07 41.94 22.13
CA LEU A 384 51.88 42.54 21.07
C LEU A 384 51.42 43.98 20.74
N GLY A 385 50.10 44.22 20.68
CA GLY A 385 49.55 45.56 20.49
C GLY A 385 49.95 46.55 21.59
N LYS A 386 50.03 46.10 22.84
CA LYS A 386 50.54 46.92 23.97
C LYS A 386 52.04 47.24 23.88
N LYS A 387 52.84 46.39 23.24
CA LYS A 387 54.29 46.62 23.10
C LYS A 387 54.59 47.74 22.10
N HIS A 388 53.87 47.80 20.98
CA HIS A 388 54.02 48.87 19.98
C HIS A 388 53.54 50.25 20.47
N SER A 389 52.52 50.31 21.33
CA SER A 389 52.04 51.57 21.91
C SER A 389 53.02 52.23 22.90
N LYS A 390 53.99 51.48 23.45
CA LYS A 390 55.00 52.04 24.37
C LYS A 390 56.23 52.61 23.66
N GLU A 391 56.52 52.20 22.43
CA GLU A 391 57.65 52.73 21.64
C GLU A 391 57.30 54.04 20.90
N SER A 392 56.03 54.39 20.73
CA SER A 392 55.60 55.64 20.09
C SER A 392 55.42 56.84 21.03
N LEU A 393 55.81 56.73 22.31
CA LEU A 393 55.68 57.80 23.32
C LEU A 393 57.04 58.41 23.75
N HIS A 394 58.10 58.10 23.02
CA HIS A 394 59.42 58.75 23.14
C HIS A 394 59.88 59.23 21.76
N VAL A 395 59.20 60.27 21.23
CA VAL A 395 59.75 61.20 20.25
C VAL A 395 59.35 62.60 20.67
#